data_AF-A0A375YY04-F1
#
_entry.id   AF-A0A375YY04-F1
#
_cell.length_a   1.000
_cell.length_b   1.000
_cell.length_c   1.000
_cell.angle_alpha   90.00
_cell.angle_beta   90.00
_cell.angle_gamma   90.00
#
_symmetry.space_group_name_H-M   'P 1'
#
loop_
_entity.id
_entity.type
_entity.pdbx_description
1 polymer ?
#
loop_
_entity_poly.entity_id
_entity_poly.type
_entity_poly.pdbx_seq_one_letter_code
_entity_poly.pdbx_strand_id
1 'polypeptide(L)' 'MPNRDPIEAMADFYEPDNAHLSRIERDRCQLCDDDGYRPNGTVCDHVDYSDIARRGMAKVRAALAKDSKR' A
#
# COMPACT_ATOMS: atom_id res chain seq x y z
N MET A 1 -1.52 20.10 -33.75
CA MET A 1 -0.98 19.28 -32.63
C MET A 1 -0.88 17.86 -33.16
N PRO A 2 0.31 17.22 -33.14
CA PRO A 2 0.42 15.88 -33.69
C PRO A 2 -0.49 14.94 -32.89
N ASN A 3 -1.20 14.09 -33.61
CA ASN A 3 -2.22 13.20 -33.08
C ASN A 3 -1.52 12.07 -32.31
N ARG A 4 -1.43 12.20 -30.98
CA ARG A 4 -0.78 11.21 -30.12
C ARG A 4 -1.72 10.02 -29.93
N ASP A 5 -1.19 8.82 -30.14
CA ASP A 5 -1.97 7.58 -30.07
C ASP A 5 -2.50 7.37 -28.63
N PRO A 6 -3.82 7.23 -28.41
CA PRO A 6 -4.40 7.19 -27.07
C PRO A 6 -3.92 6.02 -26.21
N ILE A 7 -3.43 4.94 -26.83
CA ILE A 7 -2.81 3.81 -26.10
C ILE A 7 -1.42 4.19 -25.57
N GLU A 8 -0.64 4.96 -26.33
CA GLU A 8 0.68 5.45 -25.93
C GLU A 8 0.57 6.44 -24.76
N ALA A 9 -0.51 7.23 -24.71
CA ALA A 9 -0.80 8.12 -23.58
C ALA A 9 -1.21 7.36 -22.30
N MET A 10 -1.74 6.13 -22.41
CA MET A 10 -2.09 5.28 -21.27
C MET A 10 -0.88 4.55 -20.66
N ALA A 11 0.18 4.35 -21.44
CA ALA A 11 1.42 3.72 -20.97
C ALA A 11 2.21 4.62 -20.00
N ASP A 12 2.10 5.95 -20.14
CA ASP A 12 2.69 6.92 -19.20
C ASP A 12 2.11 6.77 -17.77
N PHE A 13 0.88 6.27 -17.61
CA PHE A 13 0.28 5.99 -16.29
C PHE A 13 0.81 4.70 -15.65
N TYR A 14 1.56 3.89 -16.39
CA TYR A 14 2.20 2.66 -15.94
C TYR A 14 3.72 2.83 -15.75
N GLU A 15 4.21 4.05 -15.64
CA GLU A 15 5.56 4.31 -15.12
C GLU A 15 5.69 3.73 -13.68
N PRO A 16 6.85 3.17 -13.30
CA PRO A 16 7.06 2.51 -12.01
C PRO A 16 7.02 3.46 -10.80
N ASP A 17 6.76 4.75 -11.03
CA ASP A 17 6.57 5.80 -10.04
C ASP A 17 5.22 5.71 -9.29
N ASN A 18 4.48 4.62 -9.48
CA ASN A 18 3.44 4.17 -8.54
C ASN A 18 4.01 3.82 -7.15
N ALA A 19 5.33 3.81 -6.98
CA ALA A 19 5.99 3.97 -5.68
C ALA A 19 5.96 5.45 -5.29
N HIS A 20 4.82 5.88 -4.75
CA HIS A 20 4.41 7.26 -4.47
C HIS A 20 5.40 8.15 -3.71
N LEU A 21 6.54 7.65 -3.21
CA LEU A 21 7.66 8.44 -2.67
C LEU A 21 8.99 7.65 -2.82
N SER A 22 10.07 8.36 -3.21
CA SER A 22 11.44 7.82 -3.14
C SER A 22 11.78 7.41 -1.69
N ARG A 23 12.76 6.51 -1.49
CA ARG A 23 13.15 6.06 -0.13
C ARG A 23 13.49 7.23 0.80
N ILE A 24 14.15 8.27 0.27
CA ILE A 24 14.53 9.47 1.03
C ILE A 24 13.30 10.26 1.48
N GLU A 25 12.27 10.36 0.63
CA GLU A 25 11.03 11.06 0.96
C GLU A 25 10.19 10.27 1.98
N ARG A 26 10.22 8.93 1.89
CA ARG A 26 9.63 8.04 2.90
C ARG A 26 10.28 8.20 4.27
N ASP A 27 11.60 8.21 4.33
CA ASP A 27 12.37 8.42 5.58
C ASP A 27 12.16 9.83 6.17
N ARG A 28 11.70 10.80 5.35
CA ARG A 28 11.40 12.18 5.77
C ARG A 28 9.90 12.42 6.01
N CYS A 29 9.08 11.38 6.04
CA CYS A 29 7.66 11.55 6.33
C CYS A 29 7.48 12.14 7.74
N GLN A 30 6.82 13.30 7.82
CA GLN A 30 6.46 13.96 9.08
C GLN A 30 4.95 13.91 9.35
N LEU A 31 4.21 13.14 8.54
CA LEU A 31 2.75 13.12 8.55
C LEU A 31 2.19 12.01 9.45
N CYS A 32 2.98 10.98 9.74
CA CYS A 32 2.61 9.86 10.58
C CYS A 32 3.55 9.73 11.78
N ASP A 33 3.13 8.94 12.75
CA ASP A 33 3.97 8.49 13.86
C ASP A 33 4.98 7.40 13.41
N ASP A 34 5.77 6.92 14.38
CA ASP A 34 6.78 5.87 14.17
C ASP A 34 6.16 4.55 13.70
N ASP A 35 4.89 4.32 14.02
CA ASP A 35 4.13 3.15 13.61
C ASP A 35 3.47 3.33 12.24
N GLY A 36 3.63 4.48 11.57
CA GLY A 36 3.12 4.82 10.25
C GLY A 36 1.63 5.22 10.21
N TYR A 37 1.04 5.56 11.35
CA TYR A 37 -0.32 6.07 11.46
C TYR A 37 -0.36 7.60 11.51
N ARG A 38 -1.28 8.18 10.74
CA ARG A 38 -1.60 9.61 10.83
C ARG A 38 -2.55 9.88 12.01
N PRO A 39 -2.60 11.12 12.53
CA PRO A 39 -3.51 11.48 13.64
C PRO A 39 -5.00 11.22 13.37
N ASN A 40 -5.40 11.16 12.10
CA ASN A 40 -6.76 10.85 11.67
C ASN A 40 -7.01 9.34 11.49
N GLY A 41 -6.06 8.48 11.87
CA GLY A 41 -6.15 7.01 11.73
C GLY A 41 -5.88 6.49 10.31
N THR A 42 -5.44 7.32 9.38
CA THR A 42 -5.01 6.87 8.04
C THR A 42 -3.61 6.27 8.11
N VAL A 43 -3.38 5.16 7.41
CA VAL A 43 -2.09 4.48 7.33
C VAL A 43 -1.24 5.08 6.21
N CYS A 44 0.07 5.21 6.42
CA CYS A 44 1.00 5.60 5.38
C CYS A 44 1.68 4.38 4.74
N ASP A 45 1.76 4.36 3.42
CA ASP A 45 2.24 3.22 2.63
C ASP A 45 3.78 3.05 2.66
N HIS A 46 4.51 3.93 3.36
CA HIS A 46 5.97 3.83 3.45
C HIS A 46 6.48 2.85 4.51
N VAL A 47 5.64 2.45 5.47
CA VAL A 47 5.95 1.41 6.45
C VAL A 47 5.54 0.05 5.90
N ASP A 48 6.42 -0.94 6.02
CA ASP A 48 6.11 -2.30 5.60
C ASP A 48 5.27 -3.02 6.68
N TYR A 49 3.97 -3.16 6.42
CA TYR A 49 3.05 -3.91 7.27
C TYR A 49 2.82 -5.36 6.80
N SER A 50 3.57 -5.86 5.81
CA SER A 50 3.37 -7.20 5.25
C SER A 50 3.39 -8.28 6.33
N ASP A 51 4.26 -8.13 7.33
CA ASP A 51 4.36 -9.05 8.46
C ASP A 51 3.15 -9.00 9.40
N ILE A 52 2.63 -7.81 9.68
CA ILE A 52 1.43 -7.62 10.50
C ILE A 52 0.22 -8.18 9.75
N ALA A 53 0.09 -7.86 8.46
CA ALA A 53 -0.95 -8.39 7.59
C ALA A 53 -0.91 -9.92 7.53
N ARG A 54 0.27 -10.52 7.38
CA ARG A 54 0.47 -11.98 7.39
C ARG A 54 -0.01 -12.61 8.69
N ARG A 55 0.36 -12.03 9.85
CA ARG A 55 -0.10 -12.50 11.18
C ARG A 55 -1.61 -12.35 11.35
N GLY A 56 -2.18 -11.23 10.92
CA GLY A 56 -3.62 -10.96 10.96
C GLY A 56 -4.40 -11.96 10.11
N MET A 57 -3.97 -12.18 8.87
CA MET A 57 -4.59 -13.13 7.95
C MET A 57 -4.55 -14.56 8.46
N ALA A 58 -3.47 -14.98 9.14
CA ALA A 58 -3.41 -16.30 9.76
C ALA A 58 -4.50 -16.49 10.84
N LYS A 59 -4.75 -15.46 11.67
CA LYS A 59 -5.83 -15.48 12.68
C LYS A 59 -7.21 -15.56 12.03
N VAL A 60 -7.45 -14.75 10.99
CA VAL A 60 -8.71 -14.77 10.22
C VAL A 60 -8.96 -16.15 9.63
N ARG A 61 -7.95 -16.75 8.99
CA ARG A 61 -8.06 -18.12 8.44
C ARG A 61 -8.36 -19.16 9.52
N ALA A 62 -7.71 -19.06 10.68
CA ALA A 62 -7.98 -19.97 11.80
C ALA A 62 -9.41 -19.83 12.34
N ALA A 63 -9.93 -18.61 12.44
CA ALA A 63 -11.31 -18.36 12.86
C ALA A 63 -12.32 -18.91 11.83
N LEU A 64 -12.13 -18.62 10.54
CA LEU A 64 -13.01 -19.12 9.47
C LEU A 64 -12.99 -20.65 9.35
N ALA A 65 -11.81 -21.28 9.51
CA ALA A 65 -11.69 -22.74 9.48
C ALA A 65 -12.35 -23.42 10.70
N LYS A 66 -12.50 -22.72 11.83
CA LYS A 66 -13.22 -23.22 13.01
C LYS A 66 -14.72 -23.32 12.73
N ASP A 67 -15.28 -22.37 11.99
CA ASP A 67 -16.72 -22.31 11.70
C ASP A 67 -17.14 -23.22 10.54
N SER A 68 -16.23 -23.55 9.61
CA SER A 68 -16.53 -24.44 8.48
C SER A 68 -16.59 -25.94 8.83
N LYS A 69 -16.25 -26.34 10.06
CA LYS A 69 -16.28 -27.73 10.54
C LYS A 69 -17.57 -28.09 11.31
N ARG A 70 -18.62 -27.27 11.19
CA ARG A 70 -19.88 -27.44 11.92
C ARG A 70 -21.01 -27.95 11.04
#